data_AF-A0A832LC48-F1
#
_entry.id   AF-A0A832LC48-F1
#
_cell.length_a   1.000
_cell.length_b   1.000
_cell.length_c   1.000
_cell.angle_alpha   90.00
_cell.angle_beta   90.00
_cell.angle_gamma   90.00
#
_symmetry.space_group_name_H-M   'P 1'
#
loop_
_entity.id
_entity.type
_entity.pdbx_description
1 polymer ?
#
loop_
_entity_poly.entity_id
_entity_poly.type
_entity_poly.pdbx_seq_one_letter_code
_entity_poly.pdbx_strand_id
1 'polypeptide(L)'
;MTTEIKYDHPLGEVFGFPIINDSKKAKRYRNKKLCPFNNKVPNCTKDKANDPLGVCSVFHLEKPIITCPTRFREDWIIVDNAAKFAFKETANWTSLSEIKLLDKNGQSAGNIDFVLVSYNSKGQLTDFASLEVQGVYISGNLRNSFDRYTSKPTSNFVWPTGYNYPKPDYLSSSRKRLIPQMLYKGGIFQNWHKKQTVALQKSFFDTLPKLPTVSKEKADIAWFLYDLVYEQNTKQFVLTLVETVYTEFESALQKVTTPDPGNMNDFINILQDRLDERLDGNAPEAPSLTDIIIT
;
A
#
# COMPACT_ATOMS: atom_id res chain seq x y z
N MET A 1 -9.70 -27.06 -14.49
CA MET A 1 -9.03 -26.21 -15.48
C MET A 1 -9.57 -24.79 -15.32
N THR A 2 -8.90 -23.98 -14.52
CA THR A 2 -9.22 -22.55 -14.40
C THR A 2 -8.66 -21.86 -15.63
N THR A 3 -9.52 -21.40 -16.53
CA THR A 3 -9.13 -20.50 -17.62
C THR A 3 -8.54 -19.24 -17.00
N GLU A 4 -7.23 -19.06 -17.11
CA GLU A 4 -6.54 -17.83 -16.72
C GLU A 4 -7.09 -16.67 -17.58
N ILE A 5 -7.73 -15.71 -16.91
CA ILE A 5 -8.24 -14.51 -17.57
C ILE A 5 -7.05 -13.56 -17.74
N LYS A 6 -6.50 -13.52 -18.94
CA LYS A 6 -5.48 -12.55 -19.30
C LYS A 6 -6.13 -11.17 -19.51
N TYR A 7 -5.68 -10.17 -18.77
CA TYR A 7 -6.17 -8.79 -18.88
C TYR A 7 -5.24 -7.96 -19.76
N ASP A 8 -5.75 -7.47 -20.89
CA ASP A 8 -5.01 -6.58 -21.80
C ASP A 8 -5.06 -5.11 -21.37
N HIS A 9 -5.21 -4.83 -20.07
CA HIS A 9 -5.27 -3.49 -19.50
C HIS A 9 -4.87 -3.49 -18.02
N PRO A 10 -4.45 -2.34 -17.46
CA PRO A 10 -4.02 -2.28 -16.05
C PRO A 10 -5.18 -2.10 -15.08
N LEU A 11 -6.38 -1.73 -15.54
CA LEU A 11 -7.49 -1.34 -14.67
C LEU A 11 -8.16 -2.56 -14.00
N GLY A 12 -7.99 -2.72 -12.69
CA GLY A 12 -8.69 -3.74 -11.90
C GLY A 12 -10.12 -3.33 -11.60
N GLU A 13 -10.26 -2.30 -10.77
CA GLU A 13 -11.56 -1.72 -10.39
C GLU A 13 -11.60 -0.22 -10.71
N VAL A 14 -12.70 0.21 -11.33
CA VAL A 14 -13.01 1.61 -11.59
C VAL A 14 -14.27 1.99 -10.83
N PHE A 15 -14.12 2.91 -9.87
CA PHE A 15 -15.11 3.31 -8.86
C PHE A 15 -15.66 2.13 -8.05
N GLY A 16 -14.77 1.17 -7.75
CA GLY A 16 -15.06 -0.02 -6.95
C GLY A 16 -15.75 -1.17 -7.69
N PHE A 17 -15.76 -1.14 -9.02
CA PHE A 17 -16.33 -2.21 -9.83
C PHE A 17 -15.32 -2.69 -10.87
N PRO A 18 -15.15 -4.02 -11.07
CA PRO A 18 -14.38 -4.56 -12.19
C PRO A 18 -14.84 -3.96 -13.50
N ILE A 19 -13.92 -3.65 -14.43
CA ILE A 19 -14.30 -2.93 -15.65
C ILE A 19 -15.34 -3.68 -16.51
N ILE A 20 -15.37 -5.00 -16.39
CA ILE A 20 -16.32 -5.92 -17.04
C ILE A 20 -17.73 -5.87 -16.43
N ASN A 21 -17.90 -5.30 -15.23
CA ASN A 21 -19.20 -5.16 -14.60
C ASN A 21 -19.96 -4.01 -15.23
N ASP A 22 -21.03 -4.32 -15.96
CA ASP A 22 -21.86 -3.37 -16.71
C ASP A 22 -23.25 -3.16 -16.08
N SER A 23 -23.43 -3.59 -14.83
CA SER A 23 -24.68 -3.43 -14.09
C SER A 23 -25.10 -1.97 -13.98
N LYS A 24 -26.40 -1.72 -13.77
CA LYS A 24 -26.93 -0.37 -13.51
C LYS A 24 -26.23 0.30 -12.33
N LYS A 25 -25.86 -0.48 -11.29
CA LYS A 25 -25.10 0.01 -10.14
C LYS A 25 -23.70 0.46 -10.54
N ALA A 26 -22.92 -0.39 -11.22
CA ALA A 26 -21.57 -0.05 -11.66
C ALA A 26 -21.57 1.20 -12.57
N LYS A 27 -22.48 1.26 -13.55
CA LYS A 27 -22.66 2.44 -14.42
C LYS A 27 -22.98 3.71 -13.62
N ARG A 28 -23.90 3.65 -12.65
CA ARG A 28 -24.22 4.78 -11.77
C ARG A 28 -23.00 5.25 -10.98
N TYR A 29 -22.24 4.33 -10.38
CA TYR A 29 -21.07 4.69 -9.57
C TYR A 29 -19.96 5.33 -10.40
N ARG A 30 -19.71 4.82 -11.62
CA ARG A 30 -18.75 5.44 -12.55
C ARG A 30 -19.21 6.83 -13.01
N ASN A 31 -20.46 6.95 -13.47
CA ASN A 31 -21.00 8.21 -13.99
C ASN A 31 -21.06 9.30 -12.92
N LYS A 32 -21.40 8.94 -11.67
CA LYS A 32 -21.49 9.87 -10.54
C LYS A 32 -20.20 9.96 -9.72
N LYS A 33 -19.13 9.29 -10.14
CA LYS A 33 -17.83 9.24 -9.45
C LYS A 33 -17.96 8.85 -7.96
N LEU A 34 -18.82 7.88 -7.65
CA LEU A 34 -19.13 7.44 -6.28
C LEU A 34 -18.14 6.40 -5.77
N CYS A 35 -17.91 6.36 -4.46
CA CYS A 35 -17.11 5.34 -3.79
C CYS A 35 -18.02 4.38 -3.01
N PRO A 36 -17.97 3.05 -3.25
CA PRO A 36 -18.78 2.09 -2.50
C PRO A 36 -18.20 1.70 -1.14
N PHE A 37 -16.96 2.12 -0.81
CA PHE A 37 -16.21 1.62 0.34
C PHE A 37 -16.13 2.64 1.48
N ASN A 38 -17.27 3.17 1.91
CA ASN A 38 -17.36 4.03 3.12
C ASN A 38 -16.35 5.19 3.14
N ASN A 39 -16.27 5.92 2.02
CA ASN A 39 -15.43 7.12 1.95
C ASN A 39 -16.01 8.26 2.79
N LYS A 40 -15.18 9.24 3.15
CA LYS A 40 -15.57 10.41 3.97
C LYS A 40 -16.77 11.17 3.40
N VAL A 41 -16.87 11.19 2.07
CA VAL A 41 -18.04 11.67 1.31
C VAL A 41 -18.46 10.58 0.33
N PRO A 42 -19.70 10.60 -0.20
CA PRO A 42 -20.15 9.57 -1.15
C PRO A 42 -19.29 9.45 -2.41
N ASN A 43 -18.60 10.52 -2.79
CA ASN A 43 -17.76 10.58 -4.00
C ASN A 43 -16.34 10.08 -3.75
N CYS A 44 -15.66 9.65 -4.80
CA CYS A 44 -14.23 9.37 -4.76
C CYS A 44 -13.44 10.66 -4.51
N THR A 45 -12.44 10.59 -3.64
CA THR A 45 -11.57 11.71 -3.25
C THR A 45 -10.11 11.50 -3.68
N LYS A 46 -9.81 10.44 -4.43
CA LYS A 46 -8.45 10.12 -4.87
C LYS A 46 -7.99 11.10 -5.94
N ASP A 47 -6.77 11.63 -5.77
CA ASP A 47 -6.16 12.66 -6.61
C ASP A 47 -6.83 14.04 -6.46
N LYS A 48 -7.89 14.34 -7.23
CA LYS A 48 -8.55 15.66 -7.23
C LYS A 48 -10.04 15.52 -6.93
N ALA A 49 -10.61 16.45 -6.14
CA ALA A 49 -12.02 16.37 -5.75
C ALA A 49 -13.00 16.54 -6.94
N ASN A 50 -12.70 17.42 -7.88
CA ASN A 50 -13.52 17.66 -9.08
C ASN A 50 -13.23 16.66 -10.21
N ASP A 51 -12.01 16.10 -10.22
CA ASP A 51 -11.60 15.10 -11.20
C ASP A 51 -10.85 13.91 -10.57
N PRO A 52 -11.56 13.07 -9.81
CA PRO A 52 -10.93 11.98 -9.07
C PRO A 52 -10.44 10.86 -9.98
N LEU A 53 -9.25 10.34 -9.66
CA LEU A 53 -8.71 9.14 -10.27
C LEU A 53 -9.35 7.91 -9.61
N GLY A 54 -10.52 7.52 -10.10
CA GLY A 54 -11.37 6.46 -9.54
C GLY A 54 -10.84 5.03 -9.69
N VAL A 55 -9.52 4.81 -9.82
CA VAL A 55 -8.94 3.47 -9.92
C VAL A 55 -8.64 2.95 -8.51
N CYS A 56 -9.44 1.98 -8.06
CA CYS A 56 -9.33 1.39 -6.73
C CYS A 56 -8.28 0.28 -6.67
N SER A 57 -8.13 -0.47 -7.77
CA SER A 57 -7.12 -1.52 -7.94
C SER A 57 -6.61 -1.60 -9.37
N VAL A 58 -5.40 -2.12 -9.55
CA VAL A 58 -4.75 -2.37 -10.85
C VAL A 58 -4.37 -3.84 -10.99
N PHE A 59 -4.46 -4.41 -12.19
CA PHE A 59 -3.96 -5.76 -12.43
C PHE A 59 -2.43 -5.79 -12.48
N HIS A 60 -1.84 -6.73 -11.76
CA HIS A 60 -0.42 -7.06 -11.83
C HIS A 60 -0.25 -8.56 -11.61
N LEU A 61 0.37 -9.25 -12.58
CA LEU A 61 0.46 -10.72 -12.60
C LEU A 61 -0.92 -11.36 -12.38
N GLU A 62 -1.92 -10.86 -13.12
CA GLU A 62 -3.33 -11.31 -13.10
C GLU A 62 -4.07 -11.12 -11.76
N LYS A 63 -3.41 -10.57 -10.74
CA LYS A 63 -4.01 -10.25 -9.45
C LYS A 63 -4.40 -8.78 -9.39
N PRO A 64 -5.61 -8.45 -8.90
CA PRO A 64 -6.00 -7.07 -8.61
C PRO A 64 -5.27 -6.55 -7.37
N ILE A 65 -4.44 -5.54 -7.55
CA ILE A 65 -3.66 -4.87 -6.51
C ILE A 65 -4.34 -3.56 -6.12
N ILE A 66 -4.72 -3.43 -4.86
CA ILE A 66 -5.35 -2.26 -4.26
C ILE A 66 -4.37 -1.08 -4.27
N THR A 67 -4.80 0.01 -4.90
CA THR A 67 -4.04 1.27 -4.99
C THR A 67 -4.74 2.43 -4.26
N CYS A 68 -5.80 2.13 -3.52
CA CYS A 68 -6.59 3.08 -2.76
C CYS A 68 -6.88 2.49 -1.37
N PRO A 69 -6.34 3.05 -0.28
CA PRO A 69 -6.58 2.53 1.08
C PRO A 69 -8.06 2.44 1.47
N THR A 70 -8.90 3.36 0.96
CA THR A 70 -10.36 3.32 1.18
C THR A 70 -10.99 2.01 0.70
N ARG A 71 -10.40 1.30 -0.29
CA ARG A 71 -10.89 0.00 -0.74
C ARG A 71 -10.92 -1.04 0.37
N PHE A 72 -10.03 -0.96 1.36
CA PHE A 72 -10.01 -1.90 2.49
C PHE A 72 -11.18 -1.72 3.47
N ARG A 73 -11.97 -0.63 3.35
CA ARG A 73 -13.13 -0.35 4.22
C ARG A 73 -14.40 -1.09 3.78
N GLU A 74 -14.28 -2.05 2.87
CA GLU A 74 -15.40 -2.92 2.48
C GLU A 74 -15.94 -3.64 3.71
N ASP A 75 -17.24 -3.44 3.95
CA ASP A 75 -18.00 -3.99 5.07
C ASP A 75 -17.35 -3.85 6.45
N TRP A 76 -16.39 -2.92 6.59
CA TRP A 76 -15.59 -2.71 7.79
C TRP A 76 -14.87 -3.97 8.30
N ILE A 77 -14.65 -4.97 7.45
CA ILE A 77 -14.07 -6.27 7.86
C ILE A 77 -12.68 -6.11 8.49
N ILE A 78 -11.90 -5.12 8.05
CA ILE A 78 -10.59 -4.80 8.64
C ILE A 78 -10.69 -4.36 10.10
N VAL A 79 -11.76 -3.63 10.44
CA VAL A 79 -12.00 -3.12 11.80
C VAL A 79 -12.47 -4.26 12.69
N ASP A 80 -13.36 -5.11 12.20
CA ASP A 80 -13.83 -6.30 12.92
C ASP A 80 -12.67 -7.23 13.28
N ASN A 81 -11.79 -7.51 12.31
CA ASN A 81 -10.62 -8.36 12.51
C ASN A 81 -9.65 -7.74 13.52
N ALA A 82 -9.40 -6.44 13.42
CA ALA A 82 -8.56 -5.73 14.38
C ALA A 82 -9.14 -5.73 15.79
N ALA A 83 -10.46 -5.59 15.96
CA ALA A 83 -11.11 -5.63 17.27
C ALA A 83 -11.02 -7.02 17.91
N LYS A 84 -11.21 -8.09 17.12
CA LYS A 84 -11.05 -9.49 17.57
C LYS A 84 -9.63 -9.84 18.01
N PHE A 85 -8.63 -9.11 17.52
CA PHE A 85 -7.26 -9.24 18.00
C PHE A 85 -7.01 -8.40 19.25
N ALA A 86 -7.47 -7.14 19.25
CA ALA A 86 -7.17 -6.18 20.29
C ALA A 86 -7.93 -6.44 21.61
N PHE A 87 -9.17 -6.92 21.53
CA PHE A 87 -10.08 -6.97 22.67
C PHE A 87 -10.65 -8.37 22.91
N LYS A 88 -11.27 -8.56 24.08
CA LYS A 88 -12.08 -9.74 24.38
C LYS A 88 -13.34 -9.74 23.52
N GLU A 89 -13.84 -10.93 23.17
CA GLU A 89 -15.05 -11.08 22.34
C GLU A 89 -16.30 -10.40 22.92
N THR A 90 -16.37 -10.28 24.24
CA THR A 90 -17.49 -9.66 24.97
C THR A 90 -17.36 -8.15 25.13
N ALA A 91 -16.27 -7.53 24.67
CA ALA A 91 -16.06 -6.10 24.82
C ALA A 91 -17.01 -5.30 23.92
N ASN A 92 -17.58 -4.21 24.45
CA ASN A 92 -18.18 -3.17 23.61
C ASN A 92 -17.05 -2.35 23.00
N TRP A 93 -17.07 -2.17 21.68
CA TRP A 93 -16.05 -1.41 20.98
C TRP A 93 -16.62 -0.60 19.81
N THR A 94 -15.86 0.40 19.38
CA THR A 94 -16.09 1.16 18.14
C THR A 94 -14.74 1.54 17.52
N SER A 95 -14.76 2.15 16.33
CA SER A 95 -13.56 2.68 15.68
C SER A 95 -13.68 4.17 15.42
N LEU A 96 -12.56 4.88 15.56
CA LEU A 96 -12.44 6.30 15.32
C LEU A 96 -11.39 6.51 14.22
N SER A 97 -11.75 7.25 13.16
CA SER A 97 -10.87 7.44 12.00
C SER A 97 -10.06 8.74 12.06
N GLU A 98 -8.88 8.77 11.44
CA GLU A 98 -8.03 9.97 11.26
C GLU A 98 -7.63 10.64 12.59
N ILE A 99 -7.23 9.85 13.58
CA ILE A 99 -6.94 10.35 14.94
C ILE A 99 -5.51 10.87 15.04
N LYS A 100 -5.36 12.13 15.43
CA LYS A 100 -4.06 12.77 15.63
C LYS A 100 -3.31 12.15 16.80
N LEU A 101 -2.08 11.71 16.53
CA LEU A 101 -1.13 11.22 17.52
C LEU A 101 -0.11 12.29 17.83
N LEU A 102 0.14 12.51 19.13
CA LEU A 102 1.16 13.45 19.60
C LEU A 102 2.34 12.69 20.20
N ASP A 103 3.54 13.24 20.02
CA ASP A 103 4.73 12.80 20.73
C ASP A 103 4.79 13.37 22.16
N LYS A 104 5.84 13.02 22.91
CA LYS A 104 6.06 13.49 24.28
C LYS A 104 6.17 15.01 24.43
N ASN A 105 6.49 15.73 23.35
CA ASN A 105 6.64 17.19 23.33
C ASN A 105 5.35 17.88 22.83
N GLY A 106 4.27 17.13 22.59
CA GLY A 106 3.04 17.65 22.01
C GLY A 106 3.11 17.91 20.50
N GLN A 107 4.18 17.47 19.82
CA GLN A 107 4.32 17.59 18.37
C GLN A 107 3.58 16.46 17.67
N SER A 108 3.12 16.71 16.44
CA SER A 108 2.35 15.72 15.68
C SER A 108 3.25 14.59 15.19
N ALA A 109 2.98 13.36 15.65
CA ALA A 109 3.58 12.12 15.11
C ALA A 109 2.82 11.58 13.87
N GLY A 110 1.76 12.27 13.46
CA GLY A 110 0.89 11.90 12.34
C GLY A 110 -0.52 11.54 12.81
N ASN A 111 -1.36 11.08 11.89
CA ASN A 111 -2.70 10.59 12.22
C ASN A 111 -2.74 9.07 12.08
N ILE A 112 -3.29 8.37 13.06
CA ILE A 112 -3.63 6.95 12.92
C ILE A 112 -4.85 6.83 12.00
N ASP A 113 -4.81 5.90 11.05
CA ASP A 113 -5.94 5.69 10.12
C ASP A 113 -7.22 5.34 10.88
N PHE A 114 -7.13 4.35 11.78
CA PHE A 114 -8.19 3.96 12.70
C PHE A 114 -7.65 3.65 14.09
N VAL A 115 -8.32 4.18 15.12
CA VAL A 115 -8.12 3.78 16.51
C VAL A 115 -9.35 3.02 16.96
N LEU A 116 -9.16 1.76 17.34
CA LEU A 116 -10.18 0.93 17.92
C LEU A 116 -10.24 1.25 19.40
N VAL A 117 -11.44 1.48 19.94
CA VAL A 117 -11.64 1.82 21.35
C VAL A 117 -12.66 0.86 21.95
N SER A 118 -12.31 0.24 23.08
CA SER A 118 -13.27 -0.48 23.92
C SER A 118 -13.76 0.43 25.04
N TYR A 119 -15.01 0.24 25.47
CA TYR A 119 -15.62 1.07 26.51
C TYR A 119 -16.59 0.29 27.40
N ASN A 120 -16.78 0.78 28.62
CA ASN A 120 -17.71 0.18 29.59
C ASN A 120 -19.17 0.62 29.34
N SER A 121 -20.11 0.11 30.13
CA SER A 121 -21.55 0.44 30.01
C SER A 121 -21.89 1.92 30.23
N LYS A 122 -20.96 2.71 30.78
CA LYS A 122 -21.10 4.17 30.97
C LYS A 122 -20.47 4.97 29.83
N GLY A 123 -19.96 4.31 28.78
CA GLY A 123 -19.28 4.96 27.66
C GLY A 123 -17.85 5.44 27.97
N GLN A 124 -17.24 4.96 29.06
CA GLN A 124 -15.86 5.33 29.41
C GLN A 124 -14.89 4.38 28.73
N LEU A 125 -13.84 4.95 28.11
CA LEU A 125 -12.79 4.18 27.43
C LEU A 125 -12.08 3.25 28.42
N THR A 126 -11.95 1.98 28.05
CA THR A 126 -11.27 0.95 28.84
C THR A 126 -9.95 0.51 28.22
N ASP A 127 -9.88 0.45 26.88
CA ASP A 127 -8.66 0.08 26.17
C ASP A 127 -8.71 0.57 24.71
N PHE A 128 -7.57 0.57 24.01
CA PHE A 128 -7.50 0.94 22.60
C PHE A 128 -6.35 0.26 21.85
N ALA A 129 -6.49 0.18 20.52
CA ALA A 129 -5.49 -0.36 19.60
C ALA A 129 -5.46 0.44 18.29
N SER A 130 -4.32 0.42 17.59
CA SER A 130 -4.21 1.03 16.26
C SER A 130 -4.57 0.06 15.15
N LEU A 131 -5.09 0.61 14.05
CA LEU A 131 -5.23 -0.05 12.76
C LEU A 131 -4.74 0.90 11.67
N GLU A 132 -3.63 0.54 11.05
CA GLU A 132 -3.05 1.23 9.89
C GLU A 132 -3.39 0.47 8.61
N VAL A 133 -3.69 1.18 7.53
CA VAL A 133 -4.10 0.59 6.25
C VAL A 133 -3.18 1.08 5.14
N GLN A 134 -2.52 0.15 4.44
CA GLN A 134 -1.61 0.52 3.36
C GLN A 134 -1.96 -0.21 2.06
N GLY A 135 -2.48 0.57 1.10
CA GLY A 135 -2.53 0.18 -0.32
C GLY A 135 -1.20 0.41 -1.03
N VAL A 136 -1.09 -0.04 -2.26
CA VAL A 136 0.16 0.00 -3.03
C VAL A 136 0.21 1.25 -3.91
N TYR A 137 1.34 1.96 -3.87
CA TYR A 137 1.68 3.03 -4.80
C TYR A 137 1.84 2.45 -6.20
N ILE A 138 1.69 3.31 -7.20
CA ILE A 138 1.97 2.92 -8.58
C ILE A 138 3.10 3.79 -9.12
N SER A 139 3.92 3.18 -9.97
CA SER A 139 4.73 3.90 -10.95
C SER A 139 4.00 3.90 -12.29
N GLY A 140 4.46 4.70 -13.24
CA GLY A 140 3.80 4.83 -14.54
C GLY A 140 2.67 5.86 -14.57
N ASN A 141 1.93 5.91 -15.68
CA ASN A 141 0.75 6.76 -15.83
C ASN A 141 -0.53 5.93 -15.90
N LEU A 142 -1.35 6.05 -14.85
CA LEU A 142 -2.66 5.42 -14.80
C LEU A 142 -3.78 6.32 -15.37
N ARG A 143 -3.62 7.64 -15.28
CA ARG A 143 -4.61 8.65 -15.66
C ARG A 143 -5.07 8.46 -17.11
N ASN A 144 -4.15 8.27 -18.05
CA ASN A 144 -4.48 8.13 -19.46
C ASN A 144 -5.35 6.89 -19.74
N SER A 145 -5.02 5.76 -19.11
CA SER A 145 -5.82 4.53 -19.24
C SER A 145 -7.21 4.69 -18.63
N PHE A 146 -7.30 5.38 -17.49
CA PHE A 146 -8.55 5.67 -16.79
C PHE A 146 -9.46 6.62 -17.60
N ASP A 147 -8.92 7.73 -18.12
CA ASP A 147 -9.70 8.71 -18.90
C ASP A 147 -10.23 8.09 -20.20
N ARG A 148 -9.41 7.28 -20.88
CA ARG A 148 -9.83 6.56 -22.09
C ARG A 148 -10.97 5.57 -21.77
N TYR A 149 -10.84 4.79 -20.70
CA TYR A 149 -11.90 3.86 -20.29
C TYR A 149 -13.18 4.61 -19.90
N THR A 150 -13.08 5.67 -19.09
CA THR A 150 -14.24 6.40 -18.58
C THR A 150 -14.99 7.18 -19.67
N SER A 151 -14.31 7.63 -20.73
CA SER A 151 -14.96 8.25 -21.89
C SER A 151 -15.87 7.29 -22.68
N LYS A 152 -15.51 6.01 -22.73
CA LYS A 152 -16.28 4.95 -23.40
C LYS A 152 -16.15 3.61 -22.66
N PRO A 153 -16.84 3.43 -21.52
CA PRO A 153 -16.70 2.21 -20.72
C PRO A 153 -17.17 0.98 -21.49
N THR A 154 -16.30 -0.03 -21.58
CA THR A 154 -16.57 -1.29 -22.27
C THR A 154 -15.81 -2.44 -21.62
N SER A 155 -16.37 -3.64 -21.64
CA SER A 155 -15.70 -4.87 -21.19
C SER A 155 -14.53 -5.26 -22.08
N ASN A 156 -14.53 -4.81 -23.35
CA ASN A 156 -13.50 -5.10 -24.34
C ASN A 156 -12.41 -4.03 -24.37
N PHE A 157 -12.18 -3.36 -23.24
CA PHE A 157 -11.20 -2.28 -23.14
C PHE A 157 -9.80 -2.87 -23.21
N VAL A 158 -8.98 -2.34 -24.12
CA VAL A 158 -7.59 -2.75 -24.31
C VAL A 158 -6.68 -1.54 -24.11
N TRP A 159 -5.61 -1.76 -23.36
CA TRP A 159 -4.53 -0.82 -23.15
C TRP A 159 -3.19 -1.53 -23.34
N PRO A 160 -2.54 -1.36 -24.51
CA PRO A 160 -1.30 -2.08 -24.80
C PRO A 160 -0.22 -1.73 -23.78
N THR A 161 0.61 -2.71 -23.45
CA THR A 161 1.84 -2.49 -22.68
C THR A 161 2.79 -1.59 -23.48
N GLY A 162 3.56 -0.77 -22.77
CA GLY A 162 4.45 0.19 -23.41
C GLY A 162 5.14 1.11 -22.42
N TYR A 163 5.76 2.17 -22.96
CA TYR A 163 6.40 3.20 -22.14
C TYR A 163 5.41 3.76 -21.12
N ASN A 164 5.86 3.88 -19.86
CA ASN A 164 5.08 4.43 -18.75
C ASN A 164 3.82 3.61 -18.35
N TYR A 165 3.74 2.33 -18.71
CA TYR A 165 2.64 1.45 -18.28
C TYR A 165 2.59 1.33 -16.75
N PRO A 166 1.42 1.49 -16.11
CA PRO A 166 1.33 1.54 -14.67
C PRO A 166 1.59 0.17 -14.04
N LYS A 167 2.42 0.16 -12.99
CA LYS A 167 2.73 -1.05 -12.21
C LYS A 167 2.81 -0.73 -10.72
N PRO A 168 2.45 -1.66 -9.84
CA PRO A 168 2.66 -1.54 -8.41
C PRO A 168 4.13 -1.20 -8.07
N ASP A 169 4.34 -0.17 -7.27
CA ASP A 169 5.63 0.20 -6.69
C ASP A 169 5.67 -0.24 -5.21
N TYR A 170 5.88 -1.54 -5.02
CA TYR A 170 5.96 -2.15 -3.68
C TYR A 170 7.10 -1.55 -2.85
N LEU A 171 8.23 -1.21 -3.49
CA LEU A 171 9.41 -0.71 -2.80
C LEU A 171 9.18 0.69 -2.20
N SER A 172 8.60 1.62 -2.97
CA SER A 172 8.22 2.92 -2.41
C SER A 172 7.09 2.77 -1.39
N SER A 173 6.15 1.84 -1.60
CA SER A 173 5.06 1.57 -0.66
C SER A 173 5.57 1.10 0.70
N SER A 174 6.59 0.25 0.73
CA SER A 174 7.20 -0.20 1.98
C SER A 174 8.09 0.88 2.60
N ARG A 175 9.11 1.35 1.87
CA ARG A 175 10.17 2.20 2.42
C ARG A 175 9.75 3.63 2.74
N LYS A 176 8.82 4.20 1.95
CA LYS A 176 8.41 5.62 2.12
C LYS A 176 7.10 5.78 2.88
N ARG A 177 6.37 4.68 3.14
CA ARG A 177 5.06 4.73 3.80
C ARG A 177 4.97 3.74 4.95
N LEU A 178 4.85 2.44 4.67
CA LEU A 178 4.59 1.43 5.71
C LEU A 178 5.63 1.46 6.85
N ILE A 179 6.92 1.36 6.52
CA ILE A 179 8.00 1.29 7.51
C ILE A 179 8.08 2.57 8.36
N PRO A 180 8.06 3.80 7.78
CA PRO A 180 7.97 5.03 8.56
C PRO A 180 6.77 5.07 9.52
N GLN A 181 5.57 4.66 9.08
CA GLN A 181 4.39 4.65 9.96
C GLN A 181 4.60 3.71 11.16
N MET A 182 5.12 2.50 10.91
CA MET A 182 5.46 1.55 11.98
C MET A 182 6.51 2.09 12.95
N LEU A 183 7.55 2.75 12.45
CA LEU A 183 8.61 3.34 13.26
C LEU A 183 8.05 4.42 14.19
N TYR A 184 7.43 5.45 13.63
CA TYR A 184 7.05 6.63 14.40
C TYR A 184 5.82 6.41 15.26
N LYS A 185 4.74 5.89 14.68
CA LYS A 185 3.48 5.66 15.41
C LYS A 185 3.56 4.39 16.24
N GLY A 186 4.12 3.34 15.66
CA GLY A 186 4.20 2.05 16.34
C GLY A 186 5.14 2.07 17.54
N GLY A 187 6.22 2.85 17.51
CA GLY A 187 7.06 3.06 18.68
C GLY A 187 6.32 3.72 19.85
N ILE A 188 5.38 4.63 19.57
CA ILE A 188 4.54 5.25 20.62
C ILE A 188 3.57 4.21 21.20
N PHE A 189 2.88 3.45 20.35
CA PHE A 189 1.96 2.40 20.80
C PHE A 189 2.68 1.31 21.60
N GLN A 190 3.90 0.94 21.20
CA GLN A 190 4.72 -0.01 21.93
C GLN A 190 5.06 0.50 23.35
N ASN A 191 5.46 1.77 23.47
CA ASN A 191 5.74 2.39 24.77
C ASN A 191 4.50 2.49 25.67
N TRP A 192 3.30 2.54 25.09
CA TRP A 192 2.04 2.49 25.83
C TRP A 192 1.54 1.07 26.10
N HIS A 193 2.28 0.04 25.67
CA HIS A 193 1.89 -1.36 25.73
C HIS A 193 0.53 -1.63 25.07
N LYS A 194 0.27 -0.97 23.94
CA LYS A 194 -0.97 -1.11 23.18
C LYS A 194 -0.76 -1.95 21.94
N LYS A 195 -1.75 -2.82 21.67
CA LYS A 195 -1.77 -3.66 20.48
C LYS A 195 -1.88 -2.81 19.23
N GLN A 196 -1.24 -3.29 18.17
CA GLN A 196 -1.18 -2.65 16.87
C GLN A 196 -1.70 -3.60 15.81
N THR A 197 -2.32 -3.07 14.78
CA THR A 197 -2.79 -3.87 13.65
C THR A 197 -2.53 -3.18 12.33
N VAL A 198 -2.31 -3.97 11.29
CA VAL A 198 -2.03 -3.48 9.95
C VAL A 198 -2.86 -4.28 8.94
N ALA A 199 -3.58 -3.59 8.06
CA ALA A 199 -4.29 -4.22 6.94
C ALA A 199 -3.55 -3.96 5.62
N LEU A 200 -3.14 -5.04 4.96
CA LEU A 200 -2.36 -5.03 3.71
C LEU A 200 -2.91 -6.06 2.73
N GLN A 201 -2.50 -5.95 1.46
CA GLN A 201 -2.62 -7.10 0.58
C GLN A 201 -1.49 -8.10 0.82
N LYS A 202 -1.81 -9.39 0.69
CA LYS A 202 -0.80 -10.46 0.83
C LYS A 202 0.36 -10.25 -0.16
N SER A 203 0.04 -9.93 -1.41
CA SER A 203 1.04 -9.65 -2.45
C SER A 203 2.02 -8.52 -2.10
N PHE A 204 1.59 -7.53 -1.31
CA PHE A 204 2.47 -6.47 -0.83
C PHE A 204 3.31 -6.95 0.36
N PHE A 205 2.68 -7.64 1.32
CA PHE A 205 3.39 -8.20 2.48
C PHE A 205 4.49 -9.18 2.07
N ASP A 206 4.25 -10.01 1.06
CA ASP A 206 5.23 -10.97 0.53
C ASP A 206 6.48 -10.29 -0.07
N THR A 207 6.45 -8.97 -0.33
CA THR A 207 7.64 -8.21 -0.77
C THR A 207 8.51 -7.71 0.39
N LEU A 208 8.01 -7.78 1.62
CA LEU A 208 8.77 -7.42 2.80
C LEU A 208 9.79 -8.51 3.15
N PRO A 209 10.87 -8.18 3.85
CA PRO A 209 11.71 -9.21 4.46
C PRO A 209 10.87 -10.14 5.34
N LYS A 210 11.21 -11.43 5.38
CA LYS A 210 10.51 -12.40 6.23
C LYS A 210 10.56 -11.97 7.69
N LEU A 211 9.41 -11.58 8.25
CA LEU A 211 9.31 -11.10 9.62
C LEU A 211 9.32 -12.27 10.62
N PRO A 212 10.00 -12.14 11.77
CA PRO A 212 9.90 -13.12 12.85
C PRO A 212 8.47 -13.20 13.39
N THR A 213 7.90 -14.40 13.41
CA THR A 213 6.50 -14.63 13.81
C THR A 213 6.40 -15.24 15.20
N VAL A 214 5.35 -14.86 15.95
CA VAL A 214 5.03 -15.38 17.29
C VAL A 214 3.58 -15.86 17.37
N SER A 215 3.16 -16.42 18.51
CA SER A 215 1.73 -16.73 18.73
C SER A 215 0.91 -15.46 18.94
N LYS A 216 -0.41 -15.53 18.74
CA LYS A 216 -1.33 -14.41 18.91
C LYS A 216 -1.18 -13.71 20.27
N GLU A 217 -1.00 -14.49 21.32
CA GLU A 217 -0.93 -14.01 22.72
C GLU A 217 0.33 -13.18 22.98
N LYS A 218 1.43 -13.52 22.31
CA LYS A 218 2.71 -12.82 22.41
C LYS A 218 2.85 -11.64 21.44
N ALA A 219 1.93 -11.52 20.48
CA ALA A 219 2.06 -10.57 19.39
C ALA A 219 1.76 -9.13 19.83
N ASP A 220 2.62 -8.18 19.47
CA ASP A 220 2.32 -6.75 19.58
C ASP A 220 1.56 -6.25 18.36
N ILE A 221 1.87 -6.85 17.19
CA ILE A 221 1.28 -6.50 15.90
C ILE A 221 0.56 -7.71 15.31
N ALA A 222 -0.69 -7.50 14.86
CA ALA A 222 -1.35 -8.41 13.93
C ALA A 222 -1.39 -7.80 12.52
N TRP A 223 -0.88 -8.57 11.56
CA TRP A 223 -0.88 -8.24 10.14
C TRP A 223 -2.00 -9.00 9.47
N PHE A 224 -3.08 -8.31 9.12
CA PHE A 224 -4.20 -8.87 8.39
C PHE A 224 -3.94 -8.77 6.90
N LEU A 225 -3.71 -9.91 6.26
CA LEU A 225 -3.37 -10.01 4.85
C LEU A 225 -4.62 -10.35 4.07
N TYR A 226 -4.96 -9.48 3.13
CA TYR A 226 -6.15 -9.62 2.29
C TYR A 226 -5.80 -9.89 0.83
N ASP A 227 -6.73 -10.51 0.12
CA ASP A 227 -6.78 -10.51 -1.33
C ASP A 227 -8.16 -10.05 -1.80
N LEU A 228 -8.23 -9.71 -3.09
CA LEU A 228 -9.46 -9.38 -3.79
C LEU A 228 -9.89 -10.62 -4.59
N VAL A 229 -10.91 -11.33 -4.10
CA VAL A 229 -11.42 -12.57 -4.71
C VAL A 229 -12.59 -12.24 -5.63
N TYR A 230 -12.55 -12.70 -6.87
CA TYR A 230 -13.61 -12.43 -7.84
C TYR A 230 -14.84 -13.32 -7.57
N GLU A 231 -15.97 -12.69 -7.27
CA GLU A 231 -17.27 -13.34 -7.10
C GLU A 231 -18.04 -13.34 -8.42
N GLN A 232 -18.27 -14.53 -8.98
CA GLN A 232 -18.87 -14.70 -10.31
C GLN A 232 -20.31 -14.18 -10.38
N ASN A 233 -21.10 -14.38 -9.32
CA ASN A 233 -22.52 -14.03 -9.29
C ASN A 233 -22.73 -12.52 -9.34
N THR A 234 -21.93 -11.78 -8.57
CA THR A 234 -22.05 -10.31 -8.45
C THR A 234 -21.13 -9.58 -9.43
N LYS A 235 -20.24 -10.31 -10.12
CA LYS A 235 -19.17 -9.82 -10.99
C LYS A 235 -18.35 -8.72 -10.31
N GLN A 236 -17.97 -8.95 -9.06
CA GLN A 236 -17.25 -8.01 -8.20
C GLN A 236 -16.08 -8.69 -7.52
N PHE A 237 -15.07 -7.91 -7.14
CA PHE A 237 -14.05 -8.39 -6.22
C PHE A 237 -14.52 -8.15 -4.79
N VAL A 238 -14.39 -9.18 -3.96
CA VAL A 238 -14.66 -9.15 -2.52
C VAL A 238 -13.33 -9.16 -1.77
N LEU A 239 -13.19 -8.28 -0.78
CA LEU A 239 -12.03 -8.24 0.11
C LEU A 239 -12.10 -9.41 1.09
N THR A 240 -11.15 -10.33 0.96
CA THR A 240 -11.12 -11.57 1.73
C THR A 240 -9.85 -11.62 2.56
N LEU A 241 -9.98 -11.82 3.88
CA LEU A 241 -8.85 -12.12 4.75
C LEU A 241 -8.31 -13.50 4.36
N VAL A 242 -7.04 -13.56 3.91
CA VAL A 242 -6.40 -14.81 3.49
C VAL A 242 -5.44 -15.36 4.53
N GLU A 243 -4.81 -14.48 5.30
CA GLU A 243 -3.81 -14.86 6.30
C GLU A 243 -3.72 -13.81 7.41
N THR A 244 -3.36 -14.23 8.62
CA THR A 244 -2.98 -13.32 9.70
C THR A 244 -1.60 -13.71 10.19
N VAL A 245 -0.67 -12.75 10.15
CA VAL A 245 0.68 -12.92 10.68
C VAL A 245 0.80 -12.15 11.99
N TYR A 246 1.45 -12.74 12.98
CA TYR A 246 1.61 -12.18 14.32
C TYR A 246 3.09 -11.95 14.61
N THR A 247 3.46 -10.74 15.06
CA THR A 247 4.86 -10.39 15.32
C THR A 247 5.01 -9.58 16.61
N GLU A 248 6.17 -9.71 17.26
CA GLU A 248 6.64 -8.73 18.23
C GLU A 248 7.06 -7.43 17.52
N PHE A 249 6.87 -6.28 18.15
CA PHE A 249 7.14 -4.99 17.52
C PHE A 249 8.63 -4.83 17.20
N GLU A 250 9.50 -5.08 18.20
CA GLU A 250 10.94 -4.87 18.06
C GLU A 250 11.57 -5.81 17.03
N SER A 251 11.21 -7.09 17.05
CA SER A 251 11.73 -8.09 16.10
C SER A 251 11.31 -7.81 14.66
N ALA A 252 10.05 -7.40 14.45
CA ALA A 252 9.58 -6.99 13.13
C ALA A 252 10.31 -5.74 12.66
N LEU A 253 10.44 -4.73 13.54
CA LEU A 253 11.09 -3.47 13.23
C LEU A 253 12.55 -3.66 12.83
N GLN A 254 13.30 -4.40 13.65
CA GLN A 254 14.71 -4.70 13.41
C GLN A 254 14.91 -5.32 12.02
N LYS A 255 14.05 -6.27 11.62
CA LYS A 255 14.17 -6.94 10.33
C LYS A 255 13.81 -6.03 9.15
N VAL A 256 12.84 -5.12 9.28
CA VAL A 256 12.48 -4.19 8.18
C VAL A 256 13.45 -3.03 8.04
N THR A 257 14.13 -2.60 9.11
CA THR A 257 15.09 -1.49 9.06
C THR A 257 16.53 -1.93 8.78
N THR A 258 16.83 -3.23 8.88
CA THR A 258 18.18 -3.77 8.68
C THR A 258 18.22 -4.52 7.34
N PRO A 259 18.66 -3.87 6.24
CA PRO A 259 18.80 -4.55 4.97
C PRO A 259 19.91 -5.60 5.04
N ASP A 260 19.67 -6.76 4.45
CA ASP A 260 20.71 -7.76 4.26
C ASP A 260 21.67 -7.25 3.18
N PRO A 261 22.99 -7.17 3.45
CA PRO A 261 23.96 -6.66 2.48
C PRO A 261 24.02 -7.59 1.26
N GLY A 262 24.08 -6.98 0.07
CA GLY A 262 24.44 -7.70 -1.16
C GLY A 262 25.92 -8.10 -1.16
N ASN A 263 26.35 -8.81 -2.20
CA ASN A 263 27.76 -9.14 -2.37
C ASN A 263 28.58 -7.85 -2.58
N MET A 264 29.59 -7.63 -1.73
CA MET A 264 30.46 -6.46 -1.81
C MET A 264 31.20 -6.37 -3.15
N ASN A 265 31.59 -7.51 -3.74
CA ASN A 265 32.35 -7.53 -4.98
C ASN A 265 31.53 -7.00 -6.17
N ASP A 266 30.22 -7.25 -6.20
CA ASP A 266 29.35 -6.69 -7.23
C ASP A 266 29.35 -5.16 -7.16
N PHE A 267 29.34 -4.61 -5.94
CA PHE A 267 29.42 -3.17 -5.74
C PHE A 267 30.79 -2.61 -6.10
N ILE A 268 31.87 -3.32 -5.77
CA ILE A 268 33.24 -2.94 -6.18
C ILE A 268 33.35 -2.88 -7.70
N ASN A 269 32.81 -3.84 -8.44
CA ASN A 269 32.84 -3.84 -9.90
C ASN A 269 32.13 -2.60 -10.48
N ILE A 270 30.95 -2.25 -9.95
CA ILE A 270 30.24 -1.02 -10.35
C ILE A 270 31.08 0.24 -10.09
N LEU A 271 31.83 0.26 -8.97
CA LEU A 271 32.72 1.38 -8.65
C LEU A 271 33.90 1.45 -9.61
N GLN A 272 34.49 0.30 -9.96
CA GLN A 272 35.62 0.22 -10.89
C GLN A 272 35.20 0.70 -12.29
N ASP A 273 34.06 0.21 -12.81
CA ASP A 273 33.54 0.62 -14.12
C ASP A 273 33.37 2.15 -14.18
N ARG A 274 32.79 2.76 -13.13
CA ARG A 274 32.60 4.22 -13.05
C ARG A 274 33.89 5.00 -12.85
N LEU A 275 34.89 4.39 -12.22
CA LEU A 275 36.20 5.00 -12.04
C LEU A 275 36.94 5.02 -13.38
N ASP A 276 36.92 3.90 -14.11
CA ASP A 276 37.54 3.77 -15.43
C ASP A 276 36.92 4.75 -16.43
N GLU A 277 35.57 4.86 -16.49
CA GLU A 277 34.88 5.87 -17.32
C GLU A 277 35.35 7.31 -17.05
N ARG A 278 35.68 7.64 -15.79
CA ARG A 278 36.17 8.97 -15.42
C ARG A 278 37.64 9.18 -15.74
N LEU A 279 38.44 8.12 -15.66
CA LEU A 279 39.87 8.18 -15.96
C LEU A 279 40.15 8.18 -17.46
N ASP A 280 39.31 7.51 -18.26
CA ASP A 280 39.39 7.50 -19.73
C ASP A 280 38.81 8.77 -20.39
N GLY A 281 37.96 9.52 -19.66
CA GLY A 281 37.37 10.79 -20.09
C GLY A 281 38.24 12.03 -19.82
N ASN A 282 39.37 12.17 -20.53
CA ASN A 282 40.23 13.36 -20.69
C ASN A 282 40.85 14.02 -19.43
N ALA A 283 42.17 13.86 -19.27
CA ALA A 283 43.03 14.99 -18.91
C ALA A 283 43.34 15.79 -20.20
N PRO A 284 43.25 17.13 -20.21
CA PRO A 284 43.73 17.92 -21.34
C PRO A 284 45.24 17.71 -21.51
N GLU A 285 45.68 17.46 -22.74
CA GLU A 285 47.10 17.41 -23.10
C GLU A 285 47.79 18.67 -22.57
N ALA A 286 48.64 18.51 -21.57
CA ALA A 286 49.57 19.56 -21.20
C ALA A 286 50.57 19.69 -22.36
N PRO A 287 50.73 20.87 -22.98
CA PRO A 287 51.69 21.04 -24.06
C PRO A 287 53.10 20.75 -23.52
N SER A 288 53.82 19.87 -24.21
CA SER A 288 55.22 19.58 -23.90
C SER A 288 56.09 20.80 -24.22
N LEU A 289 57.13 21.04 -23.41
CA LEU A 289 58.12 22.12 -23.56
C LEU A 289 58.92 22.09 -24.90
N THR A 290 58.65 21.14 -25.78
CA THR A 290 59.30 20.99 -27.09
C THR A 290 58.83 21.98 -28.15
N ASP A 291 57.71 22.70 -27.93
CA ASP A 291 57.19 23.69 -28.89
C ASP A 291 57.76 25.11 -28.72
N ILE A 292 58.75 25.33 -27.84
CA ILE A 292 59.33 26.66 -27.56
C ILE A 292 60.65 26.93 -28.32
N ILE A 293 61.19 25.97 -29.10
CA ILE A 293 62.45 26.20 -29.84
C ILE A 293 62.31 25.84 -31.31
N ILE A 294 61.61 26.69 -32.08
CA ILE A 294 62.00 27.05 -33.45
C ILE A 294 61.62 28.52 -33.68
N THR A 295 62.60 29.41 -33.51
CA THR A 295 62.69 30.72 -34.17
C THR A 295 63.05 30.56 -35.63
#